data_AF-A0A357AP90-F1
#
_entry.id   AF-A0A357AP90-F1
#
_cell.length_a   1.000
_cell.length_b   1.000
_cell.length_c   1.000
_cell.angle_alpha   90.00
_cell.angle_beta   90.00
_cell.angle_gamma   90.00
#
_symmetry.space_group_name_H-M   'P 1'
#
loop_
_entity.id
_entity.type
_entity.pdbx_description
1 polymer ?
#
loop_
_entity_poly.entity_id
_entity_poly.type
_entity_poly.pdbx_seq_one_letter_code
_entity_poly.pdbx_strand_id
1 'polypeptide(L)' 'LGIKGGVVEGNIIDENGVKELASTPSKEELLAKFIGSLQGSLYGLAAAINAIAEKQEQAANA' A
#
# COMPACT_ATOMS: atom_id res chain seq x y z
N LEU A 1 -31.65 -13.78 -6.39
CA LEU A 1 -30.81 -14.04 -7.57
C LEU A 1 -29.37 -13.77 -7.16
N GLY A 2 -28.63 -14.82 -6.80
CA GLY A 2 -27.20 -14.72 -6.45
C GLY A 2 -26.37 -14.78 -7.72
N ILE A 3 -25.31 -13.96 -7.81
CA ILE A 3 -24.37 -13.99 -8.92
C ILE A 3 -23.64 -15.33 -8.85
N LYS A 4 -23.91 -16.32 -9.71
CA LYS A 4 -23.34 -17.67 -9.58
C LYS A 4 -21.83 -17.80 -9.91
N GLY A 5 -21.11 -16.68 -9.95
CA GLY A 5 -19.75 -16.58 -10.46
C GLY A 5 -19.67 -15.76 -11.75
N GLY A 6 -18.47 -15.32 -12.07
CA GLY A 6 -18.15 -14.48 -13.22
C GLY A 6 -16.91 -15.02 -13.94
N VAL A 7 -16.84 -14.83 -15.25
CA VAL A 7 -15.68 -15.24 -16.04
C VAL A 7 -14.76 -14.05 -16.22
N VAL A 8 -13.52 -14.15 -15.77
CA VAL A 8 -12.48 -13.15 -16.01
C VAL A 8 -11.26 -13.85 -16.61
N GLU A 9 -10.80 -13.33 -17.74
CA GLU A 9 -9.65 -13.84 -18.51
C GLU A 9 -9.71 -15.35 -18.83
N GLY A 10 -10.93 -15.88 -19.05
CA GLY A 10 -11.15 -17.30 -19.39
C GLY A 10 -11.23 -18.25 -18.20
N ASN A 11 -11.09 -17.75 -16.96
CA ASN A 11 -11.19 -18.57 -15.75
C ASN A 11 -12.55 -18.45 -15.06
N ILE A 12 -13.03 -19.63 -14.64
CA ILE A 12 -14.03 -19.98 -13.62
C ILE A 12 -13.99 -19.22 -12.28
N ILE A 13 -14.34 -17.94 -12.15
CA ILE A 13 -14.26 -17.26 -10.85
C ILE A 13 -15.58 -17.35 -10.08
N ASP A 14 -15.52 -17.79 -8.83
CA ASP A 14 -16.67 -17.94 -7.93
C ASP A 14 -17.17 -16.58 -7.40
N GLU A 15 -18.23 -16.62 -6.59
CA GLU A 15 -18.78 -15.42 -5.94
C GLU A 15 -17.76 -14.60 -5.13
N ASN A 16 -16.73 -15.24 -4.59
CA ASN A 16 -15.72 -14.59 -3.75
C ASN A 16 -14.69 -13.88 -4.62
N GLY A 17 -14.20 -14.51 -5.68
CA GLY A 17 -13.25 -13.87 -6.59
C GLY A 17 -13.90 -12.77 -7.45
N VAL A 18 -15.20 -12.86 -7.74
CA VAL A 18 -15.95 -11.73 -8.35
C VAL A 18 -16.01 -10.53 -7.40
N LYS A 19 -16.17 -10.76 -6.09
CA LYS A 19 -16.16 -9.67 -5.09
C LYS A 19 -14.77 -9.05 -4.94
N GLU A 20 -13.69 -9.83 -4.99
CA GLU A 20 -12.33 -9.28 -4.95
C GLU A 20 -12.03 -8.42 -6.18
N LEU A 21 -12.43 -8.87 -7.37
CA LEU A 21 -12.27 -8.10 -8.61
C LEU A 21 -13.13 -6.84 -8.61
N ALA A 22 -14.37 -6.92 -8.12
CA ALA A 22 -15.23 -5.75 -7.92
C ALA A 22 -14.68 -4.79 -6.85
N SER A 23 -13.89 -5.29 -5.90
CA SER A 23 -13.20 -4.48 -4.89
C SER A 23 -11.93 -3.83 -5.42
N THR A 24 -11.57 -4.06 -6.69
CA THR A 24 -10.46 -3.34 -7.33
C THR A 24 -10.77 -1.85 -7.30
N PRO A 25 -9.96 -1.05 -6.58
CA PRO A 25 -10.19 0.38 -6.47
C PRO A 25 -10.10 1.06 -7.83
N SER A 26 -10.68 2.26 -7.94
CA SER A 26 -10.54 3.08 -9.15
C SER A 26 -9.06 3.40 -9.43
N LYS A 27 -8.72 3.75 -10.68
CA LYS A 27 -7.33 4.07 -11.07
C LYS A 27 -6.71 5.17 -10.20
N GLU A 28 -7.51 6.17 -9.82
CA GLU A 28 -7.08 7.28 -8.98
C GLU A 28 -6.83 6.84 -7.54
N GLU A 29 -7.69 5.99 -6.99
CA GLU A 29 -7.48 5.40 -5.66
C GLU A 29 -6.28 4.45 -5.62
N LEU A 30 -6.04 3.68 -6.69
CA LEU A 30 -4.85 2.84 -6.83
C LEU A 30 -3.57 3.67 -6.84
N LEU A 31 -3.55 4.77 -7.61
CA LEU A 31 -2.42 5.70 -7.63
C LEU A 31 -2.22 6.37 -6.26
N ALA A 32 -3.30 6.78 -5.60
CA ALA A 32 -3.23 7.36 -4.25
C ALA A 32 -2.67 6.36 -3.22
N LYS A 33 -3.11 5.10 -3.25
CA LYS A 33 -2.56 4.02 -2.40
C LYS A 33 -1.09 3.75 -2.69
N PHE A 34 -0.70 3.75 -3.97
CA PHE A 34 0.69 3.58 -4.38
C PHE A 34 1.59 4.71 -3.86
N ILE A 35 1.20 5.96 -4.11
CA ILE A 35 1.95 7.14 -3.63
C ILE A 35 1.96 7.20 -2.10
N GLY A 36 0.84 6.89 -1.43
CA GLY A 36 0.76 6.81 0.02
C GLY A 36 1.71 5.75 0.60
N SER A 37 1.83 4.59 -0.04
CA SER A 37 2.78 3.55 0.38
C SER A 37 4.24 3.99 0.24
N LEU A 38 4.58 4.71 -0.83
CA LEU A 38 5.92 5.25 -1.05
C LEU A 38 6.26 6.37 -0.06
N GLN A 39 5.31 7.27 0.19
CA GLN A 39 5.46 8.35 1.17
C GLN A 39 5.72 7.78 2.58
N GLY A 40 4.99 6.74 2.98
CA GLY A 40 5.19 6.08 4.28
C GLY A 40 6.61 5.58 4.50
N SER A 41 7.19 4.90 3.50
CA SER A 41 8.59 4.44 3.58
C SER A 41 9.60 5.59 3.64
N LEU A 42 9.34 6.70 2.93
CA LEU A 42 10.22 7.87 2.94
C LEU A 42 10.23 8.58 4.29
N TYR A 43 9.08 8.73 4.95
CA TYR A 43 9.01 9.29 6.29
C TYR A 43 9.76 8.45 7.31
N GLY A 44 9.63 7.12 7.24
CA GLY A 44 10.39 6.20 8.11
C GLY A 44 11.90 6.33 7.92
N LEU A 45 12.36 6.47 6.68
CA LEU A 45 13.78 6.69 6.37
C LEU A 45 14.28 8.04 6.90
N ALA A 46 13.53 9.12 6.68
CA ALA A 46 13.90 10.44 7.17
C ALA A 46 13.99 10.48 8.71
N ALA A 47 13.03 9.83 9.39
CA ALA A 47 13.04 9.70 10.85
C ALA A 47 14.28 8.92 11.34
N ALA A 48 14.65 7.84 10.66
CA ALA A 48 15.86 7.07 11.01
C ALA A 48 17.15 7.89 10.83
N ILE A 49 17.24 8.67 9.76
CA ILE A 49 18.39 9.56 9.50
C ILE A 49 18.49 10.62 10.60
N ASN A 50 17.38 11.28 10.95
CA ASN A 50 17.36 12.29 12.01
C ASN A 50 17.73 11.69 13.37
N ALA A 51 17.23 10.50 13.70
CA ALA A 51 17.58 9.82 14.94
C ALA A 51 19.09 9.49 15.04
N ILE A 52 19.74 9.16 13.91
CA ILE A 52 21.19 8.95 13.87
C ILE A 52 21.92 10.29 14.03
N ALA A 53 21.46 11.35 13.37
CA ALA A 53 22.05 12.68 13.49
C ALA A 53 21.99 13.21 14.93
N GLU A 54 20.83 13.14 15.59
CA GLU A 54 20.64 13.54 16.99
C GLU A 54 21.55 12.73 17.94
N LYS A 55 21.68 11.41 17.71
CA LYS A 55 22.55 10.55 18.51
C LYS A 55 24.02 10.91 18.35
N GLN A 56 24.45 11.29 17.14
CA GLN A 56 25.82 11.77 16.90
C GLN A 56 26.06 13.13 17.54
N GLU A 57 25.08 14.03 17.48
CA GLU A 57 25.17 15.36 18.08
C GLU A 57 25.21 15.31 19.62
N GLN A 58 24.43 14.41 20.24
CA GLN A 58 24.50 14.18 21.69
C GLN A 58 25.82 13.54 22.14
N ALA A 59 26.41 12.65 21.33
CA ALA A 59 27.71 12.06 21.61
C ALA A 59 28.88 13.04 21.41
N ALA A 60 28.70 14.08 20.58
CA ALA A 60 29.69 15.12 20.35
C ALA A 60 29.64 16.27 21.38
N ASN A 61 28.51 16.42 22.09
CA ASN A 61 28.31 17.45 23.12
C ASN A 61 28.42 16.90 24.57
N ALA A 62 28.94 15.69 24.75
CA ALA A 62 29.27 15.07 26.04
C ALA A 62 30.78 14.89 26.19
#